data_AF-A0A9N7YV76-F1
#
_entry.id   AF-A0A9N7YV76-F1
#
_cell.length_a   1.000
_cell.length_b   1.000
_cell.length_c   1.000
_cell.angle_alpha   90.00
_cell.angle_beta   90.00
_cell.angle_gamma   90.00
#
_symmetry.space_group_name_H-M   'P 1'
#
loop_
_entity.id
_entity.type
_entity.pdbx_description
1 polymer ?
#
loop_
_entity_poly.entity_id
_entity_poly.type
_entity_poly.pdbx_seq_one_letter_code
_entity_poly.pdbx_strand_id
1 'polypeptide(L)'
;MFWSSFNNRCYKYVSTQMTWADAELYCVSQGANLVSIHSLDEHNFITNMIKNFDHAARINWIGLSDLHKEGRWMWSDGCAVKFTFWSPGQPDNYHGREDCGHTNGRDKKWNDLPYGPEVRLQRGNCPMFWFSFNNRCYKYVATEMT
;
A
#
# COMPACT_ATOMS: atom_id res chain seq x y z
N MET A 1 -10.57 15.24 8.75
CA MET A 1 -10.67 14.39 7.54
C MET A 1 -11.59 13.23 7.87
N PHE A 2 -12.65 13.02 7.08
CA PHE A 2 -13.75 12.10 7.40
C PHE A 2 -13.56 10.74 6.72
N TRP A 3 -14.17 9.70 7.28
CA TRP A 3 -14.22 8.36 6.68
C TRP A 3 -15.39 8.26 5.69
N SER A 4 -15.16 7.60 4.56
CA SER A 4 -16.18 7.25 3.57
C SER A 4 -16.51 5.77 3.66
N SER A 5 -17.77 5.39 3.51
CA SER A 5 -18.19 3.98 3.58
C SER A 5 -18.49 3.41 2.20
N PHE A 6 -18.06 2.18 1.96
CA PHE A 6 -18.40 1.39 0.78
C PHE A 6 -18.36 -0.10 1.12
N ASN A 7 -19.43 -0.85 0.81
CA ASN A 7 -19.55 -2.29 1.08
C ASN A 7 -19.12 -2.68 2.52
N ASN A 8 -19.68 -2.00 3.53
CA ASN A 8 -19.39 -2.23 4.96
C ASN A 8 -17.92 -2.05 5.37
N ARG A 9 -17.12 -1.35 4.57
CA ARG A 9 -15.75 -0.95 4.90
C ARG A 9 -15.64 0.58 4.92
N CYS A 10 -14.69 1.08 5.71
CA CYS A 10 -14.41 2.50 5.86
C CYS A 10 -13.08 2.84 5.19
N TYR A 11 -13.07 3.93 4.43
CA TYR A 11 -11.91 4.41 3.67
C TYR A 11 -11.64 5.85 4.04
N LYS A 12 -10.36 6.22 4.09
CA LYS A 12 -9.92 7.58 4.39
C LYS A 12 -8.82 7.97 3.44
N TYR A 13 -8.98 9.11 2.77
CA TYR A 13 -7.91 9.73 2.02
C TYR A 13 -6.99 10.51 2.98
N VAL A 14 -5.69 10.42 2.76
CA VAL A 14 -4.65 11.13 3.52
C VAL A 14 -3.78 11.89 2.52
N SER A 15 -3.77 13.22 2.61
CA SER A 15 -3.06 14.07 1.64
C SER A 15 -1.57 14.27 1.94
N THR A 16 -1.12 13.83 3.12
CA THR A 16 0.28 13.93 3.53
C THR A 16 1.14 12.98 2.70
N GLN A 17 2.18 13.51 2.05
CA GLN A 17 3.14 12.70 1.31
C GLN A 17 4.00 11.90 2.28
N MET A 18 4.12 10.60 2.02
CA MET A 18 4.76 9.61 2.87
C MET A 18 5.43 8.55 2.01
N THR A 19 6.46 7.88 2.53
CA THR A 19 6.90 6.61 1.95
C THR A 19 5.79 5.56 2.11
N TRP A 20 5.88 4.45 1.37
CA TRP A 20 4.90 3.36 1.53
C TRP A 20 4.88 2.86 2.99
N ALA A 21 6.07 2.73 3.59
CA ALA A 21 6.26 2.36 4.99
C ALA A 21 5.52 3.28 5.96
N ASP A 22 5.76 4.58 5.83
CA ASP A 22 5.22 5.61 6.71
C ASP A 22 3.70 5.66 6.58
N ALA A 23 3.19 5.46 5.36
CA ALA A 23 1.77 5.44 5.07
C ALA A 23 1.07 4.22 5.71
N GLU A 24 1.66 3.02 5.60
CA GLU A 24 1.14 1.81 6.28
C GLU A 24 1.15 2.00 7.80
N LEU A 25 2.25 2.48 8.37
CA LEU A 25 2.36 2.71 9.81
C LEU A 25 1.38 3.78 10.30
N TYR A 26 1.15 4.82 9.50
CA TYR A 26 0.11 5.80 9.77
C TYR A 26 -1.27 5.15 9.79
N CYS A 27 -1.63 4.35 8.79
CA CYS A 27 -2.90 3.62 8.77
C CYS A 27 -3.06 2.70 9.99
N VAL A 28 -2.03 1.93 10.34
CA VAL A 28 -2.03 1.04 11.52
C VAL A 28 -2.23 1.84 12.81
N SER A 29 -1.62 3.02 12.93
CA SER A 29 -1.84 3.91 14.09
C SER A 29 -3.29 4.40 14.23
N GLN A 30 -4.08 4.32 13.16
CA GLN A 30 -5.49 4.67 13.11
C GLN A 30 -6.42 3.45 13.21
N GLY A 31 -5.87 2.25 13.47
CA GLY A 31 -6.64 1.00 13.49
C GLY A 31 -7.09 0.53 12.10
N ALA A 32 -6.31 0.85 11.06
CA ALA A 32 -6.58 0.48 9.67
C ALA A 32 -5.28 0.01 8.96
N ASN A 33 -5.34 -0.24 7.67
CA ASN A 33 -4.20 -0.55 6.80
C ASN A 33 -4.24 0.33 5.55
N LEU A 34 -3.15 0.38 4.77
CA LEU A 34 -3.25 0.83 3.39
C LEU A 34 -4.30 0.01 2.64
N VAL A 35 -4.98 0.66 1.70
CA VAL A 35 -6.18 0.10 1.10
C VAL A 35 -5.88 -1.17 0.29
N SER A 36 -6.63 -2.23 0.58
CA SER A 36 -6.77 -3.41 -0.27
C SER A 36 -7.88 -3.20 -1.31
N ILE A 37 -7.71 -3.68 -2.53
CA ILE A 37 -8.73 -3.55 -3.59
C ILE A 37 -9.04 -4.93 -4.16
N HIS A 38 -10.30 -5.35 -4.08
CA HIS A 38 -10.75 -6.70 -4.41
C HIS A 38 -11.74 -6.75 -5.58
N SER A 39 -12.17 -5.61 -6.09
CA SER A 39 -13.06 -5.55 -7.26
C SER A 39 -12.89 -4.25 -8.04
N LEU A 40 -13.41 -4.25 -9.27
CA LEU A 40 -13.48 -3.05 -10.09
C LEU A 40 -14.39 -1.98 -9.47
N ASP A 41 -15.46 -2.37 -8.78
CA ASP A 41 -16.37 -1.43 -8.12
C ASP A 41 -15.70 -0.73 -6.94
N GLU A 42 -14.93 -1.46 -6.13
CA GLU A 42 -14.13 -0.90 -5.04
C GLU A 42 -13.05 0.04 -5.58
N HIS A 43 -12.37 -0.35 -6.66
CA HIS A 43 -11.40 0.51 -7.36
C HIS A 43 -12.05 1.81 -7.86
N ASN A 44 -13.22 1.73 -8.48
CA ASN A 44 -13.97 2.89 -8.98
C ASN A 44 -14.41 3.80 -7.84
N PHE A 45 -14.88 3.22 -6.72
CA PHE A 45 -15.21 3.97 -5.52
C PHE A 45 -14.00 4.73 -4.98
N ILE A 46 -12.86 4.05 -4.79
CA ILE A 46 -11.62 4.65 -4.25
C ILE A 46 -11.12 5.77 -5.17
N THR A 47 -11.04 5.53 -6.48
CA THR A 47 -10.54 6.54 -7.42
C THR A 47 -11.46 7.75 -7.50
N ASN A 48 -12.77 7.59 -7.35
CA ASN A 48 -13.70 8.72 -7.27
C ASN A 48 -13.60 9.46 -5.94
N MET A 49 -13.44 8.74 -4.82
CA MET A 49 -13.17 9.34 -3.52
C MET A 49 -11.90 10.21 -3.56
N ILE A 50 -10.80 9.69 -4.11
CA ILE A 50 -9.53 10.42 -4.24
C ILE A 50 -9.72 11.69 -5.08
N LYS A 51 -10.38 11.63 -6.24
CA LYS A 51 -10.63 12.81 -7.10
C LYS A 51 -11.38 13.93 -6.39
N ASN A 52 -12.22 13.62 -5.41
CA ASN A 52 -12.95 14.62 -4.63
C ASN A 52 -12.04 15.39 -3.67
N PHE A 53 -10.88 14.85 -3.32
CA PHE A 53 -9.90 15.48 -2.42
C PHE A 53 -8.62 15.93 -3.13
N ASP A 54 -8.22 15.26 -4.21
CA ASP A 54 -7.04 15.56 -5.00
C ASP A 54 -7.38 15.59 -6.49
N HIS A 55 -7.72 16.79 -6.98
CA HIS A 55 -7.98 17.05 -8.38
C HIS A 55 -6.71 16.95 -9.26
N ALA A 56 -5.52 16.99 -8.68
CA ALA A 56 -4.27 16.88 -9.42
C ALA A 56 -3.91 15.43 -9.79
N ALA A 57 -4.73 14.45 -9.36
CA ALA A 57 -4.56 13.03 -9.65
C ALA A 57 -3.14 12.54 -9.35
N ARG A 58 -2.61 12.93 -8.18
CA ARG A 58 -1.28 12.47 -7.74
C ARG A 58 -1.32 10.96 -7.50
N ILE A 59 -0.12 10.39 -7.39
CA ILE A 59 0.08 8.99 -7.05
C ILE A 59 -0.36 8.76 -5.60
N ASN A 60 -1.07 7.66 -5.34
CA ASN A 60 -1.53 7.26 -4.01
C ASN A 60 -1.11 5.83 -3.74
N TRP A 61 -0.50 5.58 -2.59
CA TRP A 61 -0.14 4.24 -2.16
C TRP A 61 -1.37 3.36 -1.94
N ILE A 62 -1.25 2.09 -2.31
CA ILE A 62 -2.19 1.03 -1.94
C ILE A 62 -1.45 -0.02 -1.12
N GLY A 63 -2.16 -0.89 -0.42
CA GLY A 63 -1.53 -1.87 0.48
C GLY A 63 -0.82 -3.03 -0.23
N LEU A 64 -0.76 -3.02 -1.56
CA LEU A 64 -0.17 -4.10 -2.36
C LEU A 64 1.35 -3.93 -2.37
N SER A 65 2.09 -4.98 -1.98
CA SER A 65 3.56 -5.01 -2.07
C SER A 65 4.07 -6.43 -2.28
N ASP A 66 5.28 -6.58 -2.82
CA ASP A 66 6.00 -7.86 -2.88
C ASP A 66 7.36 -7.82 -2.15
N LEU A 67 7.52 -6.84 -1.25
CA LEU A 67 8.67 -6.65 -0.33
C LEU A 67 9.16 -7.93 0.37
N HIS A 68 8.28 -8.90 0.62
CA HIS A 68 8.65 -10.16 1.26
C HIS A 68 9.35 -11.12 0.28
N LYS A 69 8.89 -11.16 -0.97
CA LYS A 69 9.40 -12.02 -2.02
C LYS A 69 9.01 -11.44 -3.37
N GLU A 70 10.02 -10.98 -4.10
CA GLU A 70 9.92 -10.53 -5.49
C GLU A 70 9.00 -11.41 -6.35
N GLY A 71 8.08 -10.77 -7.07
CA GLY A 71 7.09 -11.42 -7.92
C GLY A 71 5.92 -12.07 -7.16
N ARG A 72 5.88 -11.96 -5.82
CA ARG A 72 4.77 -12.45 -4.98
C ARG A 72 4.11 -11.30 -4.21
N TRP A 73 3.15 -10.67 -4.86
CA TRP A 73 2.35 -9.58 -4.32
C TRP A 73 1.39 -10.02 -3.21
N MET A 74 1.30 -9.20 -2.16
CA MET A 74 0.50 -9.42 -0.96
C MET A 74 -0.11 -8.08 -0.49
N TRP A 75 -1.33 -8.13 0.04
CA TRP A 75 -1.93 -6.98 0.72
C TRP A 75 -1.40 -6.85 2.15
N SER A 76 -1.11 -5.63 2.60
CA SER A 76 -0.61 -5.33 3.95
C SER A 76 -1.59 -5.68 5.07
N ASP A 77 -2.89 -5.70 4.75
CA ASP A 77 -3.97 -6.12 5.66
C ASP A 77 -4.10 -7.65 5.79
N GLY A 78 -3.29 -8.42 5.05
CA GLY A 78 -3.31 -9.88 5.05
C GLY A 78 -4.38 -10.51 4.15
N CYS A 79 -5.21 -9.72 3.45
CA CYS A 79 -6.18 -10.26 2.51
C CYS A 79 -5.51 -10.97 1.32
N ALA A 80 -6.20 -11.97 0.78
CA ALA A 80 -5.75 -12.66 -0.43
C ALA A 80 -5.82 -11.76 -1.67
N VAL A 81 -4.76 -11.78 -2.50
CA VAL A 81 -4.74 -11.10 -3.81
C VAL A 81 -5.53 -11.93 -4.82
N LYS A 82 -6.80 -11.55 -5.06
CA LYS A 82 -7.71 -12.20 -6.03
C LYS A 82 -8.05 -11.30 -7.22
N PHE A 83 -7.73 -10.02 -7.12
CA PHE A 83 -8.00 -9.00 -8.12
C PHE A 83 -6.74 -8.16 -8.27
N THR A 84 -6.36 -7.90 -9.52
CA THR A 84 -5.27 -7.00 -9.86
C THR A 84 -5.70 -6.10 -10.99
N PHE A 85 -5.30 -4.83 -10.93
CA PHE A 85 -5.65 -3.85 -11.94
C PHE A 85 -4.44 -3.06 -12.43
N TRP A 86 -3.36 -3.78 -12.74
CA TRP A 86 -2.11 -3.23 -13.24
C TRP A 86 -2.27 -2.50 -14.59
N SER A 87 -1.51 -1.43 -14.77
CA SER A 87 -1.29 -0.78 -16.06
C SER A 87 -0.68 -1.79 -17.06
N PRO A 88 -0.90 -1.64 -18.37
CA PRO A 88 -0.25 -2.49 -19.35
C PRO A 88 1.28 -2.47 -19.19
N GLY A 89 1.88 -3.66 -19.04
CA GLY A 89 3.32 -3.81 -18.81
C GLY A 89 3.75 -3.83 -17.34
N GLN A 90 2.82 -3.65 -16.40
CA GLN A 90 3.10 -3.60 -14.96
C GLN A 90 2.61 -4.85 -14.22
N PRO A 91 3.20 -5.18 -13.05
CA PRO A 91 4.38 -4.55 -12.47
C PRO A 91 5.66 -4.94 -13.24
N ASP A 92 6.57 -3.99 -13.44
CA ASP A 92 7.78 -4.17 -14.24
C ASP A 92 9.06 -4.27 -13.40
N ASN A 93 8.96 -4.01 -12.09
CA ASN A 93 10.07 -3.96 -11.16
C ASN A 93 11.24 -3.14 -11.71
N TYR A 94 10.99 -1.88 -12.08
CA TYR A 94 11.98 -1.05 -12.75
C TYR A 94 13.31 -0.97 -11.98
N HIS A 95 14.40 -1.40 -12.63
CA HIS A 95 15.75 -1.56 -12.05
C HIS A 95 15.86 -2.53 -10.86
N GLY A 96 14.87 -3.40 -10.63
CA GLY A 96 14.87 -4.38 -9.54
C GLY A 96 14.67 -3.73 -8.16
N ARG A 97 13.85 -2.68 -8.08
CA ARG A 97 13.69 -1.83 -6.88
C ARG A 97 12.24 -1.43 -6.57
N GLU A 98 11.26 -1.88 -7.34
CA GLU A 98 9.88 -1.41 -7.21
C GLU A 98 9.00 -2.47 -6.55
N ASP A 99 8.86 -2.36 -5.23
CA ASP A 99 8.16 -3.38 -4.44
C ASP A 99 6.77 -2.94 -3.95
N CYS A 100 6.34 -1.71 -4.28
CA CYS A 100 5.20 -1.05 -3.63
C CYS A 100 4.17 -0.53 -4.64
N GLY A 101 2.94 -1.04 -4.53
CA GLY A 101 1.84 -0.69 -5.42
C GLY A 101 1.26 0.70 -5.14
N HIS A 102 0.91 1.39 -6.20
CA HIS A 102 0.26 2.69 -6.16
C HIS A 102 -0.76 2.87 -7.29
N THR A 103 -1.66 3.84 -7.15
CA THR A 103 -2.55 4.25 -8.25
C THR A 103 -1.79 5.07 -9.28
N ASN A 104 -1.93 4.72 -10.55
CA ASN A 104 -1.42 5.48 -11.69
C ASN A 104 -2.44 6.54 -12.12
N GLY A 105 -2.10 7.82 -11.99
CA GLY A 105 -3.00 8.92 -12.34
C GLY A 105 -3.33 9.01 -13.84
N ARG A 106 -2.52 8.44 -14.72
CA ARG A 106 -2.68 8.55 -16.18
C ARG A 106 -3.80 7.67 -16.73
N ASP A 107 -3.79 6.38 -16.40
CA ASP A 107 -4.76 5.40 -16.88
C ASP A 107 -5.71 4.90 -15.77
N LYS A 108 -5.55 5.42 -14.55
CA LYS A 108 -6.31 5.05 -13.35
C LYS A 108 -6.17 3.57 -12.99
N LYS A 109 -5.06 2.93 -13.38
CA LYS A 109 -4.71 1.55 -13.02
C LYS A 109 -3.63 1.55 -11.95
N TRP A 110 -2.94 0.44 -11.73
CA TRP A 110 -1.88 0.32 -10.72
C TRP A 110 -0.51 0.21 -11.37
N ASN A 111 0.49 0.70 -10.64
CA ASN A 111 1.90 0.61 -11.00
C ASN A 111 2.69 0.38 -9.70
N ASP A 112 3.91 -0.11 -9.81
CA ASP A 112 4.86 -0.26 -8.73
C ASP A 112 5.85 0.90 -8.69
N LEU A 113 6.36 1.21 -7.49
CA LEU A 113 7.41 2.19 -7.26
C LEU A 113 8.32 1.69 -6.15
N PRO A 114 9.54 2.25 -6.04
CA PRO A 114 10.39 1.97 -4.90
C PRO A 114 9.73 2.41 -3.60
N TYR A 115 9.98 1.62 -2.56
CA TYR A 115 9.53 1.87 -1.18
C TYR A 115 9.85 3.28 -0.65
N GLY A 116 10.88 3.94 -1.20
CA GLY A 116 11.34 5.30 -0.87
C GLY A 116 12.84 5.49 -1.22
N PRO A 117 13.46 6.65 -0.95
CA PRO A 117 14.90 6.83 -1.12
C PRO A 117 15.64 5.87 -0.18
N GLU A 118 16.27 4.84 -0.75
CA GLU A 118 17.10 3.81 -0.09
C GLU A 118 16.87 3.65 1.43
N VAL A 119 15.68 3.22 1.84
CA VAL A 119 15.57 2.58 3.15
C VAL A 119 16.06 1.16 2.95
N ARG A 120 17.40 0.99 3.01
CA ARG A 120 17.95 -0.31 3.40
C ARG A 120 17.23 -0.66 4.68
N LEU A 121 16.56 -1.81 4.73
CA LEU A 121 16.08 -2.40 5.98
C LEU A 121 17.30 -2.55 6.90
N GLN A 122 17.66 -1.49 7.62
CA GLN A 122 18.80 -1.51 8.51
C GLN A 122 18.40 -2.45 9.63
N ARG A 123 19.24 -3.46 9.89
CA ARG A 123 19.22 -4.23 11.13
C ARG A 123 19.39 -3.25 12.29
N GLY A 124 18.29 -2.67 12.77
CA GLY A 124 18.26 -1.99 14.07
C GLY A 124 18.33 -3.02 15.19
N ASN A 125 18.15 -2.57 16.44
CA ASN A 125 18.10 -3.42 17.64
C ASN A 125 16.79 -4.25 17.75
N CYS A 126 16.28 -4.76 16.63
CA CYS A 126 15.06 -5.56 16.61
C CYS A 126 15.36 -7.06 16.53
N PRO A 127 14.54 -7.93 17.14
CA PRO A 127 14.67 -9.38 17.01
C PRO A 127 14.61 -9.82 15.54
N MET A 128 15.15 -11.01 15.23
CA MET A 128 15.07 -11.56 13.87
C MET A 128 13.61 -11.58 13.37
N PHE A 129 13.40 -11.14 12.12
CA PHE A 129 12.09 -10.98 11.46
C PHE A 129 11.24 -9.77 11.92
N TRP A 130 11.87 -8.74 12.50
CA TRP A 130 11.24 -7.47 12.88
C TRP A 130 11.96 -6.28 12.24
N PHE A 131 11.22 -5.23 11.92
CA PHE A 131 11.72 -4.01 11.28
C PHE A 131 11.66 -2.83 12.25
N SER A 132 12.71 -2.01 12.25
CA SER A 132 12.81 -0.83 13.13
C SER A 132 12.24 0.42 12.45
N PHE A 133 11.31 1.10 13.13
CA PHE A 133 10.81 2.41 12.73
C PHE A 133 10.48 3.27 13.96
N ASN A 134 10.89 4.54 13.99
CA ASN A 134 10.70 5.45 15.15
C ASN A 134 11.09 4.81 16.49
N ASN A 135 12.22 4.09 16.52
CA ASN A 135 12.72 3.40 17.71
C ASN A 135 11.76 2.32 18.26
N ARG A 136 10.87 1.78 17.43
CA ARG A 136 9.96 0.66 17.72
C ARG A 136 10.14 -0.45 16.70
N CYS A 137 9.97 -1.69 17.14
CA CYS A 137 10.05 -2.85 16.28
C CYS A 137 8.64 -3.27 15.84
N TYR A 138 8.45 -3.42 14.53
CA TYR A 138 7.22 -3.88 13.91
C TYR A 138 7.47 -5.23 13.25
N LYS A 139 6.58 -6.18 13.50
CA LYS A 139 6.55 -7.45 12.79
C LYS A 139 5.42 -7.38 11.78
N TYR A 140 5.71 -7.54 10.50
CA TYR A 140 4.67 -7.88 9.53
C TYR A 140 4.24 -9.31 9.86
N VAL A 141 3.14 -9.47 10.59
CA VAL A 141 2.52 -10.77 10.79
C VAL A 141 1.56 -10.99 9.62
N ALA A 142 2.10 -11.38 8.48
CA ALA A 142 1.30 -11.89 7.37
C ALA A 142 1.08 -13.39 7.62
N THR A 143 0.13 -13.75 8.48
CA THR A 143 -0.58 -15.06 8.52
C THR A 143 -1.53 -15.11 9.72
N GLU A 144 -2.71 -15.69 9.51
CA GLU A 144 -3.57 -16.18 10.60
C GLU A 144 -2.86 -17.28 11.40
N MET A 145 -3.10 -17.30 12.71
CA MET A 145 -2.82 -18.47 13.55
C MET A 145 -3.85 -19.56 13.25
N THR A 146 -3.47 -20.55 12.45
CA THR A 146 -3.96 -21.93 12.56
C THR A 146 -2.85 -22.90 12.22
#